data_AF-A0A560WA65-F1
#
_entry.id   AF-A0A560WA65-F1
#
_cell.length_a   1.000
_cell.length_b   1.000
_cell.length_c   1.000
_cell.angle_alpha   90.00
_cell.angle_beta   90.00
_cell.angle_gamma   90.00
#
_symmetry.space_group_name_H-M   'P 1'
#
loop_
_entity.id
_entity.type
_entity.pdbx_description
1 polymer ?
#
loop_
_entity_poly.entity_id
_entity_poly.type
_entity_poly.pdbx_seq_one_letter_code
_entity_poly.pdbx_strand_id
1 'polypeptide(L)'
;MSLVYLATVVVSGLCMALVDYRWRLALFDRPLPTAIVVAAGSVLFLAWDLVAIASGMYVRGESPAMTGIELLPELPLEEIAFIVFLSYLTCVLHGLFSRLLPAAEEGAR
;
A
#
# COMPACT_ATOMS: atom_id res chain seq x y z
N MET A 1 -20.07 -0.45 -14.02
CA MET A 1 -19.52 -1.08 -12.81
C MET A 1 -18.42 -2.02 -13.25
N SER A 2 -17.18 -1.54 -13.24
CA SER A 2 -16.02 -2.28 -13.73
C SER A 2 -15.17 -2.70 -12.52
N LEU A 3 -14.73 -3.95 -12.48
CA LEU A 3 -13.84 -4.48 -11.43
C LEU A 3 -12.35 -4.26 -11.78
N VAL A 4 -12.06 -3.55 -12.87
CA VAL A 4 -10.72 -3.47 -13.46
C VAL A 4 -9.73 -2.80 -12.51
N TYR A 5 -10.12 -1.75 -11.79
CA TYR A 5 -9.20 -1.08 -10.86
C TYR A 5 -8.82 -2.00 -9.69
N LEU A 6 -9.81 -2.56 -9.00
CA LEU A 6 -9.57 -3.52 -7.91
C LEU A 6 -8.74 -4.71 -8.39
N ALA A 7 -9.09 -5.29 -9.54
CA ALA A 7 -8.36 -6.41 -10.12
C ALA A 7 -6.90 -6.03 -10.41
N THR A 8 -6.65 -4.84 -10.95
CA THR A 8 -5.29 -4.36 -11.23
C THR A 8 -4.48 -4.22 -9.96
N VAL A 9 -5.07 -3.66 -8.89
CA VAL A 9 -4.41 -3.52 -7.58
C VAL A 9 -4.12 -4.90 -6.97
N VAL A 10 -5.08 -5.81 -6.99
CA VAL A 10 -4.91 -7.17 -6.45
C VAL A 10 -3.84 -7.94 -7.23
N VAL A 11 -3.90 -7.93 -8.57
CA VAL A 11 -2.91 -8.60 -9.41
C VAL A 11 -1.52 -8.01 -9.18
N SER A 12 -1.40 -6.69 -9.12
CA SER A 12 -0.13 -6.02 -8.81
C SER A 12 0.38 -6.40 -7.41
N GLY A 13 -0.50 -6.45 -6.41
CA GLY A 13 -0.18 -6.88 -5.06
C GLY A 13 0.31 -8.33 -5.00
N LEU A 14 -0.33 -9.24 -5.73
CA LEU A 14 0.09 -10.63 -5.86
C LEU A 14 1.47 -10.75 -6.52
N CYS A 15 1.71 -10.04 -7.63
CA CYS A 15 3.03 -9.98 -8.25
C CYS A 15 4.10 -9.49 -7.27
N MET A 16 3.78 -8.46 -6.48
CA MET A 16 4.70 -7.92 -5.49
C MET A 16 4.94 -8.90 -4.33
N ALA A 17 3.92 -9.63 -3.91
CA ALA A 17 4.05 -10.70 -2.91
C ALA A 17 4.89 -11.87 -3.42
N LEU A 18 4.82 -12.22 -4.71
CA LEU A 18 5.70 -13.23 -5.32
C LEU A 18 7.16 -12.78 -5.33
N VAL A 19 7.42 -11.51 -5.62
CA VAL A 19 8.75 -10.89 -5.53
C VAL A 19 9.27 -10.93 -4.09
N ASP A 20 8.45 -10.50 -3.13
CA ASP A 20 8.79 -10.56 -1.71
C ASP A 20 9.04 -12.00 -1.25
N TYR A 21 8.24 -12.98 -1.68
CA TYR A 21 8.47 -14.39 -1.37
C TYR A 21 9.79 -14.91 -1.94
N ARG A 22 10.08 -14.57 -3.21
CA ARG A 22 11.26 -15.05 -3.94
C ARG A 22 12.57 -14.58 -3.33
N TRP A 23 12.62 -13.35 -2.83
CA TRP A 23 13.83 -12.77 -2.25
C TRP A 23 13.74 -12.57 -0.73
N ARG A 24 12.60 -12.79 -0.10
CA ARG A 24 12.34 -12.55 1.33
C ARG A 24 12.67 -11.11 1.72
N LEU A 25 11.95 -10.13 1.19
CA LEU A 25 12.32 -8.71 1.33
C LEU A 25 11.66 -8.06 2.55
N ALA A 26 10.43 -8.44 2.87
CA ALA A 26 9.64 -7.84 3.93
C ALA A 26 8.80 -8.91 4.66
N LEU A 27 7.59 -9.21 4.18
CA LEU A 27 6.63 -10.05 4.90
C LEU A 27 7.14 -11.48 5.09
N PHE A 28 7.86 -12.01 4.11
CA PHE A 28 8.43 -13.36 4.16
C PHE A 28 9.78 -13.45 4.90
N ASP A 29 10.36 -12.32 5.30
CA ASP A 29 11.56 -12.25 6.15
C ASP A 29 11.19 -11.93 7.60
N ARG A 30 10.40 -10.88 7.80
CA ARG A 30 9.94 -10.38 9.10
C ARG A 30 8.43 -10.12 9.11
N PRO A 31 7.59 -11.18 9.20
CA PRO A 31 6.15 -11.07 9.02
C PRO A 31 5.49 -10.13 10.03
N LEU A 32 5.84 -10.24 11.31
CA LEU A 32 5.20 -9.46 12.36
C LEU A 32 5.55 -7.96 12.28
N PRO A 33 6.82 -7.54 12.20
CA PRO A 33 7.16 -6.13 11.99
C PRO A 33 6.56 -5.57 10.71
N THR A 34 6.62 -6.30 9.59
CA THR A 34 6.04 -5.85 8.32
C THR A 34 4.53 -5.66 8.45
N ALA A 35 3.81 -6.61 9.05
CA ALA A 35 2.36 -6.49 9.25
C ALA A 35 1.99 -5.28 10.12
N ILE A 36 2.76 -5.01 11.18
CA ILE A 36 2.54 -3.83 12.03
C ILE A 36 2.74 -2.53 11.24
N VAL A 37 3.82 -2.42 10.45
CA VAL A 37 4.09 -1.23 9.65
C VAL A 37 3.02 -1.02 8.58
N VAL A 38 2.61 -2.08 7.88
CA VAL A 38 1.54 -2.01 6.89
C VAL A 38 0.22 -1.59 7.53
N ALA A 39 -0.14 -2.16 8.68
CA ALA A 39 -1.36 -1.79 9.39
C ALA A 39 -1.32 -0.33 9.88
N ALA A 40 -0.21 0.09 10.50
CA ALA A 40 -0.04 1.46 10.98
C ALA A 40 -0.06 2.49 9.84
N GLY A 41 0.67 2.21 8.75
CA GLY A 41 0.67 3.04 7.55
C GLY A 41 -0.72 3.14 6.92
N SER A 42 -1.42 2.01 6.82
CA SER A 42 -2.78 1.99 6.28
C SER A 42 -3.75 2.80 7.14
N VAL A 43 -3.69 2.66 8.46
CA VAL A 43 -4.51 3.47 9.39
C VAL A 43 -4.20 4.96 9.27
N LEU A 44 -2.91 5.32 9.16
CA LEU A 44 -2.49 6.71 8.99
C LEU A 44 -3.03 7.31 7.69
N PHE A 45 -2.88 6.62 6.56
CA PHE A 45 -3.38 7.09 5.27
C PHE A 45 -4.90 7.17 5.25
N LEU A 46 -5.60 6.18 5.79
CA LEU A 46 -7.06 6.24 5.91
C LEU A 46 -7.52 7.39 6.80
N ALA A 47 -6.85 7.65 7.92
CA ALA A 47 -7.16 8.80 8.76
C ALA A 47 -6.94 10.12 8.00
N TRP A 48 -5.90 10.20 7.18
CA TRP A 48 -5.63 11.35 6.33
C TRP A 48 -6.70 11.53 5.25
N ASP A 49 -7.14 10.45 4.59
CA ASP A 49 -8.22 10.48 3.61
C ASP A 49 -9.53 10.99 4.24
N LEU A 50 -9.86 10.51 5.44
CA LEU A 50 -11.04 11.00 6.17
C LEU A 50 -10.95 12.51 6.48
N VAL A 51 -9.76 13.03 6.79
CA VAL A 51 -9.54 14.47 6.98
C VAL A 51 -9.70 15.22 5.65
N ALA A 52 -9.20 14.67 4.54
CA ALA A 52 -9.36 15.26 3.20
C ALA A 52 -10.82 15.29 2.74
N ILE A 53 -11.59 14.23 3.02
CA ILE A 53 -13.03 14.14 2.78
C ILE A 53 -13.77 15.17 3.65
N ALA A 54 -13.50 15.20 4.96
CA ALA A 54 -14.16 16.12 5.88
C ALA A 54 -13.87 17.60 5.57
N SER A 55 -12.72 17.91 4.97
CA SER A 55 -12.35 19.27 4.54
C SER A 55 -12.87 19.66 3.15
N GLY A 56 -13.58 18.75 2.47
CA GLY A 56 -14.08 18.98 1.11
C GLY A 56 -12.98 19.06 0.05
N MET A 57 -11.76 18.61 0.38
CA MET A 57 -10.66 18.52 -0.57
C MET A 57 -10.76 17.28 -1.48
N TYR A 58 -11.64 16.34 -1.12
CA TYR A 58 -11.87 15.15 -1.90
C TYR A 58 -12.77 15.45 -3.10
N VAL A 59 -12.18 15.39 -4.30
CA VAL A 59 -12.94 15.47 -5.55
C VAL A 59 -13.08 14.05 -6.06
N ARG A 60 -14.30 13.51 -6.06
CA ARG A 60 -14.60 12.19 -6.64
C ARG A 60 -14.08 12.13 -8.08
N GLY A 61 -13.12 11.25 -8.33
CA GLY A 61 -12.84 10.81 -9.69
C GLY A 61 -13.95 9.89 -10.14
N GLU A 62 -14.97 10.38 -10.84
CA GLU A 62 -15.96 9.52 -11.48
C GLU A 62 -15.28 8.74 -12.61
N SER A 63 -14.68 7.59 -12.28
CA SER A 63 -14.04 6.71 -13.25
C SER A 63 -14.99 5.57 -13.63
N PRO A 64 -15.25 5.34 -14.94
CA PRO A 64 -16.02 4.19 -15.42
C PRO A 64 -15.42 2.83 -14.99
N ALA A 65 -14.15 2.83 -14.57
CA ALA A 65 -13.40 1.66 -14.15
C ALA A 65 -13.66 1.20 -12.70
N MET A 66 -14.46 1.95 -11.92
CA MET A 66 -14.75 1.65 -10.51
C MET A 66 -15.96 0.72 -10.34
N THR A 67 -15.96 0.00 -9.22
CA THR A 67 -17.02 -0.97 -8.86
C THR A 67 -18.31 -0.29 -8.44
N GLY A 68 -18.21 0.93 -7.88
CA GLY A 68 -19.33 1.65 -7.27
C GLY A 68 -19.65 1.19 -5.84
N ILE A 69 -18.80 0.35 -5.22
CA ILE A 69 -18.96 -0.08 -3.82
C ILE A 69 -18.22 0.92 -2.92
N GLU A 70 -18.99 1.75 -2.22
CA GLU A 70 -18.47 2.70 -1.24
C GLU A 70 -18.60 2.12 0.17
N LEU A 71 -17.50 2.15 0.94
CA LEU A 71 -17.49 1.75 2.35
C LEU A 71 -17.95 2.89 3.27
N LEU A 72 -17.59 4.12 2.91
CA LEU A 72 -18.06 5.38 3.47
C LEU A 72 -18.43 6.32 2.31
N PRO A 73 -19.23 7.39 2.53
CA PRO A 73 -19.44 8.41 1.51
C PRO A 73 -18.09 8.87 0.97
N GLU A 74 -17.88 8.75 -0.34
CA GLU A 74 -16.64 9.13 -1.03
C GLU A 74 -15.41 8.24 -0.78
N LEU A 75 -15.54 7.10 -0.08
CA LEU A 75 -14.44 6.16 0.16
C LEU A 75 -14.72 4.78 -0.46
N PRO A 76 -14.34 4.56 -1.74
CA PRO A 76 -14.47 3.27 -2.42
C PRO A 76 -13.62 2.16 -1.80
N LEU A 77 -14.12 0.92 -1.88
CA LEU A 77 -13.40 -0.27 -1.40
C LEU A 77 -11.99 -0.41 -1.99
N GLU A 78 -11.85 -0.03 -3.26
CA GLU A 78 -10.60 -0.14 -4.00
C GLU A 78 -9.50 0.76 -3.46
N GLU A 79 -9.84 1.90 -2.84
CA GLU A 79 -8.86 2.77 -2.18
C GLU A 79 -8.25 2.11 -0.95
N ILE A 80 -9.04 1.36 -0.18
CA ILE A 80 -8.49 0.58 0.94
C ILE A 80 -7.50 -0.47 0.42
N ALA A 81 -7.88 -1.18 -0.64
CA ALA A 81 -6.98 -2.15 -1.27
C ALA A 81 -5.69 -1.47 -1.77
N PHE A 82 -5.81 -0.28 -2.36
CA PHE A 82 -4.69 0.51 -2.83
C PHE A 82 -3.78 1.00 -1.68
N ILE A 83 -4.33 1.48 -0.57
CA ILE A 83 -3.56 1.92 0.60
C ILE A 83 -2.79 0.76 1.23
N VAL A 84 -3.43 -0.40 1.37
CA VAL A 84 -2.77 -1.61 1.88
C VAL A 84 -1.65 -2.01 0.91
N PHE A 85 -1.93 -2.01 -0.39
CA PHE A 85 -0.92 -2.29 -1.42
C PHE A 85 0.24 -1.30 -1.38
N LEU A 86 -0.03 0.00 -1.27
CA LEU A 86 0.98 1.07 -1.21
C LEU A 86 1.87 0.92 0.03
N SER A 87 1.25 0.68 1.19
CA SER A 87 1.96 0.46 2.45
C SER A 87 2.86 -0.78 2.36
N TYR A 88 2.33 -1.87 1.79
CA TYR A 88 3.10 -3.10 1.58
C TYR A 88 4.23 -2.95 0.57
N LEU A 89 3.97 -2.31 -0.58
CA LEU A 89 4.96 -2.01 -1.62
C LEU A 89 6.13 -1.23 -1.04
N THR A 90 5.86 -0.27 -0.16
CA THR A 90 6.89 0.51 0.53
C THR A 90 7.80 -0.38 1.38
N CYS A 91 7.25 -1.36 2.12
CA CYS A 91 8.06 -2.33 2.87
C CYS A 91 8.92 -3.20 1.95
N VAL A 92 8.37 -3.67 0.82
CA VAL A 92 9.11 -4.49 -0.15
C VAL A 92 10.26 -3.69 -0.79
N LEU A 93 10.00 -2.44 -1.19
CA LEU A 93 11.01 -1.54 -1.73
C LEU A 93 12.09 -1.20 -0.69
N HIS A 94 11.70 -0.96 0.56
CA HIS A 94 12.65 -0.77 1.64
C HIS A 94 13.57 -1.99 1.80
N GLY A 95 13.00 -3.19 1.88
CA GLY A 95 13.78 -4.43 1.95
C GLY A 95 14.70 -4.65 0.75
N LEU A 96 14.26 -4.26 -0.45
CA LEU A 96 15.09 -4.28 -1.65
C LEU A 96 16.26 -3.29 -1.54
N PHE A 97 16.00 -2.03 -1.17
CA PHE A 97 17.03 -1.00 -1.05
C PHE A 97 18.02 -1.27 0.08
N SER A 98 17.58 -1.79 1.22
CA SER A 98 18.47 -2.20 2.31
C SER A 98 19.45 -3.31 1.93
N ARG A 99 19.19 -4.03 0.83
CA ARG A 99 20.10 -5.05 0.30
C ARG A 99 20.98 -4.55 -0.84
N LEU A 100 20.47 -3.61 -1.65
CA LEU A 100 21.18 -3.07 -2.79
C LEU A 100 22.13 -1.93 -2.42
N LEU A 101 21.75 -1.12 -1.43
CA LEU A 101 22.59 -0.06 -0.92
C LEU A 101 23.57 -0.71 0.07
N PRO A 102 24.89 -0.59 -0.15
CA PRO A 102 25.86 -0.88 0.89
C PRO A 102 25.45 -0.08 2.13
N ALA A 103 25.55 -0.67 3.32
CA ALA A 103 25.59 0.14 4.52
C ALA A 103 26.68 1.17 4.26
N ALA A 104 26.31 2.44 4.09
CA ALA A 104 27.29 3.51 4.03
C ALA A 104 28.11 3.30 5.28
N GLU A 105 29.35 2.87 5.11
CA GLU A 105 30.19 2.48 6.23
C GLU A 105 30.05 3.59 7.25
N GLU A 106 29.64 3.24 8.48
CA GLU A 106 29.82 4.10 9.64
C GLU A 106 31.34 4.25 9.85
N GLY A 107 31.96 4.95 8.91
CA GLY A 107 33.33 5.41 8.90
C GLY A 107 33.40 6.67 9.75
N ALA A 108 33.09 6.52 11.03
CA ALA A 108 33.54 7.40 12.08
C ALA A 108 33.51 6.59 13.38
N ARG A 109 34.68 6.07 13.71
CA ARG A 109 35.06 5.65 15.06
C ARG A 109 34.62 6.67 16.12
#